data_AF-A0A831QDX7-F1
#
_entry.id   AF-A0A831QDX7-F1
#
_cell.length_a   1.000
_cell.length_b   1.000
_cell.length_c   1.000
_cell.angle_alpha   90.00
_cell.angle_beta   90.00
_cell.angle_gamma   90.00
#
_symmetry.space_group_name_H-M   'P 1'
#
loop_
_entity.id
_entity.type
_entity.pdbx_description
1 polymer ?
#
loop_
_entity_poly.entity_id
_entity_poly.type
_entity_poly.pdbx_seq_one_letter_code
_entity_poly.pdbx_strand_id
1 'polypeptide(L)'
;MLQIDQSLLIQIGNFLLLVILLNIFLYRPIRRIIAQRSEEMGSLEEAIREYQDKAEKNEKSIQENMVLARKEGFQVKESLKMEGLEKEKGILQKSSSTVEDKIRKARSEIDSRVSDVRKILDEQVAVFSKELAEKILGRSVQ
;
A
#
# COMPACT_ATOMS: atom_id res chain seq x y z
N MET A 1 12.24 -43.21 -91.19
CA MET A 1 10.88 -43.55 -90.74
C MET A 1 10.97 -43.93 -89.29
N LEU A 2 10.26 -43.26 -88.37
CA LEU A 2 10.13 -43.74 -87.00
C LEU A 2 9.32 -45.04 -87.04
N GLN A 3 10.02 -46.17 -87.01
CA GLN A 3 9.39 -47.45 -86.73
C GLN A 3 9.10 -47.45 -85.23
N ILE A 4 7.82 -47.38 -84.89
CA ILE A 4 7.36 -47.55 -83.51
C ILE A 4 7.51 -49.04 -83.21
N ASP A 5 8.68 -49.41 -82.74
CA ASP A 5 8.98 -50.76 -82.30
C ASP A 5 8.70 -50.91 -80.80
N GLN A 6 8.51 -52.16 -80.39
CA GLN A 6 8.29 -52.57 -78.99
C GLN A 6 9.38 -52.04 -78.03
N SER A 7 10.58 -51.75 -78.53
CA SER A 7 11.67 -51.10 -77.79
C SER A 7 11.32 -49.70 -77.27
N LEU A 8 10.52 -48.92 -78.01
CA LEU A 8 10.12 -47.57 -77.63
C LEU A 8 9.15 -47.59 -76.44
N LEU A 9 8.24 -48.56 -76.42
CA LEU A 9 7.36 -48.84 -75.26
C LEU A 9 8.17 -49.25 -74.03
N ILE A 10 9.18 -50.11 -74.19
CA ILE A 10 10.07 -50.52 -73.08
C ILE A 10 10.87 -49.33 -72.54
N GLN A 11 11.36 -48.46 -73.42
CA GLN A 11 12.11 -47.26 -73.03
C GLN A 11 11.24 -46.24 -72.29
N ILE A 12 9.99 -46.04 -72.71
CA ILE A 12 9.01 -45.20 -71.99
C ILE A 12 8.72 -45.79 -70.61
N GLY A 13 8.53 -47.11 -70.52
CA GLY A 13 8.34 -47.80 -69.24
C GLY A 13 9.52 -47.61 -68.28
N ASN A 14 10.76 -47.72 -68.79
CA ASN A 14 11.97 -47.47 -68.00
C ASN A 14 12.06 -46.01 -67.54
N PHE A 15 11.78 -45.05 -68.42
CA PHE A 15 11.75 -43.64 -68.07
C PHE A 15 10.70 -43.33 -66.98
N LEU A 16 9.49 -43.87 -67.11
CA LEU A 16 8.43 -43.71 -66.11
C LEU A 16 8.83 -44.36 -64.78
N LEU A 17 9.43 -45.55 -64.79
CA LEU A 17 9.97 -46.19 -63.59
C LEU A 17 10.99 -45.28 -62.91
N LEU A 18 11.92 -44.70 -63.68
CA LEU A 18 12.96 -43.81 -63.17
C LEU A 18 12.36 -42.53 -62.57
N VAL A 19 11.35 -41.94 -63.22
CA VAL A 19 10.61 -40.78 -62.69
C VAL A 19 9.92 -41.11 -61.36
N ILE A 20 9.27 -42.28 -61.26
CA ILE A 20 8.64 -42.74 -60.01
C ILE A 20 9.70 -42.91 -58.91
N LEU A 21 10.83 -43.52 -59.25
CA LEU A 21 11.94 -43.72 -58.31
C LEU A 21 12.47 -42.37 -57.81
N LEU A 22 12.75 -41.42 -58.72
CA LEU A 22 13.23 -40.09 -58.38
C LEU A 22 12.23 -39.32 -57.52
N ASN A 23 10.92 -39.45 -57.79
CA ASN A 23 9.87 -38.83 -57.00
C ASN A 23 9.87 -39.31 -55.55
N ILE A 24 10.06 -40.61 -55.34
CA ILE A 24 10.07 -41.23 -54.01
C ILE A 24 11.38 -40.92 -53.27
N PHE A 25 12.54 -41.09 -53.94
CA PHE A 25 13.85 -40.98 -53.31
C PHE A 25 14.39 -39.55 -53.21
N LEU A 26 13.97 -38.63 -54.07
CA LEU A 26 14.57 -37.30 -54.17
C LEU A 26 13.56 -36.19 -53.91
N TYR A 27 12.49 -36.11 -54.71
CA TYR A 27 11.57 -34.96 -54.65
C TYR A 27 10.78 -34.91 -53.34
N ARG A 28 10.24 -36.05 -52.89
CA ARG A 28 9.53 -36.13 -51.60
C ARG A 28 10.40 -35.75 -50.39
N PRO A 29 11.58 -36.36 -50.17
CA PRO A 29 12.40 -36.04 -49.00
C PRO A 29 12.95 -34.62 -49.04
N ILE A 30 13.36 -34.10 -50.20
CA ILE A 30 13.83 -32.72 -50.32
C ILE A 30 12.72 -31.73 -49.94
N ARG A 31 11.50 -31.94 -50.47
CA ARG A 31 10.37 -31.07 -50.14
C ARG A 31 10.03 -31.12 -48.65
N ARG A 32 10.13 -32.30 -48.03
CA ARG A 32 9.91 -32.46 -46.59
C ARG A 32 10.92 -31.65 -45.76
N ILE A 33 12.22 -31.71 -46.10
CA ILE A 33 13.26 -30.97 -45.39
C ILE A 33 13.07 -29.46 -45.53
N ILE A 34 12.70 -28.98 -46.73
CA ILE A 34 12.42 -27.56 -46.95
C ILE A 34 11.22 -27.11 -46.12
N ALA A 35 10.14 -27.91 -46.10
CA ALA A 35 8.96 -27.62 -45.28
C ALA A 35 9.29 -27.58 -43.78
N GLN A 36 10.04 -28.57 -43.28
CA GLN A 36 10.47 -28.62 -41.88
C GLN A 36 11.29 -27.40 -41.49
N ARG A 37 12.25 -26.99 -42.32
CA ARG A 37 13.03 -25.77 -42.06
C ARG A 37 12.16 -24.51 -42.05
N SER A 38 11.21 -24.40 -42.98
CA SER A 38 10.30 -23.25 -43.01
C SER A 38 9.40 -23.21 -41.77
N GLU A 39 8.94 -24.36 -41.29
CA GLU A 39 8.12 -24.49 -40.09
C GLU A 39 8.92 -24.16 -38.83
N GLU A 40 10.13 -24.71 -38.69
CA GLU A 40 11.04 -24.41 -37.57
C GLU A 40 11.34 -22.90 -37.52
N MET A 41 11.71 -22.29 -38.65
CA MET A 41 11.99 -20.86 -38.70
C MET A 41 10.75 -20.02 -38.40
N GLY A 42 9.58 -20.40 -38.92
CA GLY A 42 8.32 -19.73 -38.63
C GLY A 42 7.96 -19.80 -37.13
N SER A 43 8.09 -20.97 -36.51
CA SER A 43 7.81 -21.16 -35.09
C SER A 43 8.77 -20.37 -34.19
N LEU A 44 10.05 -20.28 -34.57
CA LEU A 44 11.03 -19.46 -33.86
C LEU A 44 10.70 -17.98 -33.98
N GLU A 45 10.32 -17.50 -35.16
CA GLU A 45 9.93 -16.11 -35.36
C GLU A 45 8.68 -15.75 -34.56
N GLU A 46 7.68 -16.63 -34.54
CA GLU A 46 6.46 -16.46 -33.74
C GLU A 46 6.78 -16.44 -32.24
N ALA A 47 7.61 -17.35 -31.76
CA ALA A 47 8.05 -17.36 -30.36
C ALA A 47 8.80 -16.08 -29.98
N ILE A 48 9.70 -15.59 -30.85
CA ILE A 48 10.42 -14.31 -30.62
C ILE A 48 9.43 -13.16 -30.48
N ARG A 49 8.44 -13.06 -31.39
CA ARG A 49 7.40 -12.02 -31.32
C ARG A 49 6.59 -12.13 -30.03
N GLU A 50 6.18 -13.34 -29.65
CA GLU A 50 5.43 -13.57 -28.41
C GLU A 50 6.23 -13.17 -27.16
N TYR A 51 7.53 -13.51 -27.10
CA TYR A 51 8.41 -13.12 -26.00
C TYR A 51 8.64 -11.62 -25.94
N GLN A 52 8.77 -10.94 -27.08
CA GLN A 52 8.88 -9.48 -27.15
C GLN A 52 7.61 -8.80 -26.64
N ASP A 53 6.44 -9.23 -27.11
CA ASP A 53 5.14 -8.73 -26.66
C ASP A 53 4.95 -8.94 -25.14
N LYS A 54 5.33 -10.12 -24.63
CA LYS A 54 5.27 -10.42 -23.19
C LYS A 54 6.23 -9.53 -22.39
N ALA A 55 7.43 -9.28 -22.89
CA ALA A 55 8.40 -8.42 -22.24
C ALA A 55 7.89 -6.97 -22.16
N GLU A 56 7.36 -6.43 -23.26
CA GLU A 56 6.78 -5.08 -23.30
C GLU A 56 5.58 -4.94 -22.37
N LYS A 57 4.66 -5.93 -22.38
CA LYS A 57 3.51 -5.95 -21.45
C LYS A 57 3.94 -6.01 -19.99
N ASN A 58 4.94 -6.84 -19.68
CA ASN A 58 5.46 -6.94 -18.31
C ASN A 58 6.14 -5.63 -17.88
N GLU A 59 6.95 -5.02 -18.74
CA GLU A 59 7.58 -3.74 -18.44
C GLU A 59 6.53 -2.67 -18.15
N LYS A 60 5.51 -2.55 -19.01
CA LYS A 60 4.40 -1.61 -18.82
C LYS A 60 3.65 -1.87 -17.52
N SER A 61 3.32 -3.13 -17.23
CA SER A 61 2.64 -3.51 -15.98
C SER A 61 3.49 -3.18 -14.74
N ILE A 62 4.80 -3.41 -14.77
CA ILE A 62 5.71 -3.05 -13.68
C ILE A 62 5.72 -1.54 -13.46
N GLN A 63 5.80 -0.75 -14.53
CA GLN A 63 5.77 0.71 -14.43
C GLN A 63 4.45 1.21 -13.83
N GLU A 64 3.31 0.70 -14.32
CA GLU A 64 1.98 1.03 -13.80
C GLU A 64 1.83 0.66 -12.32
N ASN A 65 2.23 -0.57 -11.95
CA ASN A 65 2.19 -1.04 -10.57
C ASN A 65 3.10 -0.22 -9.65
N MET A 66 4.27 0.21 -10.14
CA MET A 66 5.17 1.05 -9.35
C MET A 66 4.57 2.44 -9.09
N VAL A 67 3.88 3.03 -10.06
CA VAL A 67 3.17 4.30 -9.88
C VAL A 67 2.01 4.14 -8.88
N LEU A 68 1.23 3.07 -9.02
CA LEU A 68 0.12 2.75 -8.10
C LEU A 68 0.62 2.54 -6.67
N ALA A 69 1.65 1.69 -6.48
CA ALA A 69 2.22 1.42 -5.17
C ALA A 69 2.80 2.68 -4.51
N ARG A 70 3.43 3.58 -5.30
CA ARG A 70 3.87 4.89 -4.79
C ARG A 70 2.69 5.74 -4.35
N LYS A 71 1.63 5.82 -5.15
CA LYS A 71 0.43 6.59 -4.83
C LYS A 71 -0.24 6.08 -3.55
N GLU A 72 -0.42 4.77 -3.43
CA GLU A 72 -0.95 4.12 -2.22
C GLU A 72 -0.05 4.39 -1.01
N GLY A 73 1.27 4.25 -1.17
CA GLY A 73 2.23 4.58 -0.11
C GLY A 73 2.14 6.01 0.37
N PHE A 74 2.00 6.98 -0.55
CA PHE A 74 1.77 8.39 -0.20
C PHE A 74 0.43 8.59 0.52
N GLN A 75 -0.65 7.94 0.08
CA GLN A 75 -1.95 8.02 0.74
C GLN A 75 -1.92 7.47 2.16
N VAL A 76 -1.29 6.31 2.38
CA VAL A 76 -1.12 5.71 3.70
C VAL A 76 -0.25 6.60 4.60
N LYS A 77 0.82 7.18 4.05
CA LYS A 77 1.66 8.11 4.81
C LYS A 77 0.87 9.34 5.26
N GLU A 78 0.08 9.92 4.36
CA GLU A 78 -0.72 11.11 4.69
C GLU A 78 -1.84 10.78 5.69
N SER A 79 -2.50 9.63 5.56
CA SER A 79 -3.52 9.21 6.53
C SER A 79 -2.94 9.01 7.92
N LEU A 80 -1.78 8.35 8.03
CA LEU A 80 -1.07 8.17 9.30
C LEU A 80 -0.64 9.51 9.92
N LYS A 81 -0.21 10.46 9.08
CA LYS A 81 0.14 11.81 9.53
C LYS A 81 -1.08 12.55 10.08
N MET A 82 -2.21 12.49 9.39
CA MET A 82 -3.46 13.09 9.86
C MET A 82 -3.96 12.44 11.16
N GLU A 83 -3.92 11.12 11.26
CA GLU A 83 -4.29 10.39 12.49
C GLU A 83 -3.37 10.79 13.65
N GLY A 84 -2.06 10.95 13.39
CA GLY A 84 -1.09 11.44 14.36
C GLY A 84 -1.42 12.85 14.87
N LEU A 85 -1.72 13.78 13.97
CA LEU A 85 -2.11 15.16 14.30
C LEU A 85 -3.43 15.20 15.09
N GLU A 86 -4.40 14.36 14.74
CA GLU A 86 -5.67 14.29 15.44
C GLU A 86 -5.51 13.73 16.86
N LYS A 87 -4.69 12.69 17.04
CA LYS A 87 -4.32 12.18 18.36
C LYS A 87 -3.57 13.21 19.19
N GLU A 88 -2.60 13.91 18.61
CA GLU A 88 -1.87 14.98 19.28
C GLU A 88 -2.81 16.07 19.78
N LYS A 89 -3.70 16.56 18.89
CA LYS A 89 -4.72 17.56 19.25
C LYS A 89 -5.63 17.07 20.37
N GLY A 90 -6.07 15.82 20.32
CA GLY A 90 -6.92 15.20 21.35
C GLY A 90 -6.22 15.09 22.71
N ILE A 91 -4.93 14.74 22.72
CA ILE A 91 -4.12 14.70 23.95
C ILE A 91 -3.93 16.10 24.51
N LEU A 92 -3.60 17.08 23.66
CA LEU A 92 -3.42 18.46 24.07
C LEU A 92 -4.71 19.02 24.69
N GLN A 93 -5.85 18.78 24.06
CA GLN A 93 -7.15 19.23 24.55
C GLN A 93 -7.52 18.58 25.89
N LYS A 94 -7.30 17.27 26.06
CA LYS A 94 -7.48 16.58 27.35
C LYS A 94 -6.55 17.11 28.43
N SER A 95 -5.30 17.43 28.08
CA SER A 95 -4.34 18.00 29.02
C SER A 95 -4.81 19.39 29.48
N SER A 96 -5.18 20.26 28.54
CA SER A 96 -5.72 21.59 28.82
C SER A 96 -6.98 21.52 29.70
N SER A 97 -7.93 20.63 29.38
CA SER A 97 -9.14 20.49 30.20
C SER A 97 -8.82 20.00 31.62
N THR A 98 -7.87 19.08 31.77
CA THR A 98 -7.42 18.58 33.08
C THR A 98 -6.75 19.68 33.90
N VAL A 99 -5.95 20.54 33.25
CA VAL A 99 -5.32 21.70 33.90
C VAL A 99 -6.37 22.70 34.34
N GLU A 100 -7.35 23.03 33.50
CA GLU A 100 -8.46 23.90 33.87
C GLU A 100 -9.27 23.35 35.04
N ASP A 101 -9.58 22.04 35.03
CA ASP A 101 -10.27 21.37 36.14
C ASP A 101 -9.48 21.46 37.44
N LYS A 102 -8.15 21.25 37.38
CA LYS A 102 -7.28 21.40 38.56
C LYS A 102 -7.27 22.84 39.08
N ILE A 103 -7.22 23.83 38.21
CA ILE A 103 -7.27 25.25 38.60
C ILE A 103 -8.63 25.58 39.24
N ARG A 104 -9.75 25.11 38.66
CA ARG A 104 -11.09 25.28 39.23
C ARG A 104 -11.19 24.66 40.62
N LYS A 105 -10.73 23.42 40.79
CA LYS A 105 -10.71 22.74 42.10
C LYS A 105 -9.85 23.49 43.12
N ALA A 106 -8.63 23.90 42.74
CA ALA A 106 -7.75 24.65 43.61
C ALA A 106 -8.36 25.99 44.07
N ARG A 107 -9.03 26.72 43.17
CA ARG A 107 -9.76 27.95 43.54
C ARG A 107 -10.89 27.67 44.53
N SER A 108 -11.69 26.64 44.28
CA SER A 108 -12.78 26.25 45.18
C SER A 108 -12.27 25.82 46.56
N GLU A 109 -11.14 25.12 46.64
CA GLU A 109 -10.52 24.77 47.93
C GLU A 109 -10.00 26.01 48.67
N ILE A 110 -9.41 26.97 47.96
CA ILE A 110 -8.96 28.24 48.55
C ILE A 110 -10.16 29.01 49.11
N ASP A 111 -11.25 29.14 48.35
CA ASP A 111 -12.44 29.86 48.79
C ASP A 111 -13.07 29.20 50.04
N SER A 112 -13.10 27.86 50.09
CA SER A 112 -13.54 27.12 51.27
C SER A 112 -12.65 27.41 52.48
N ARG A 113 -11.32 27.32 52.32
CA ARG A 113 -10.36 27.60 53.40
C ARG A 113 -10.48 29.04 53.91
N VAL A 114 -10.68 30.01 53.02
CA VAL A 114 -10.87 31.41 53.40
C VAL A 114 -12.17 31.58 54.20
N SER A 115 -13.26 30.91 53.81
CA SER A 115 -14.50 30.91 54.58
C SER A 115 -14.33 30.29 55.96
N ASP A 116 -13.63 29.17 56.06
CA ASP A 116 -13.37 28.47 57.34
C ASP A 116 -12.49 29.32 58.26
N VAL A 117 -11.42 29.92 57.73
CA VAL A 117 -10.54 30.81 58.49
C VAL A 117 -11.29 32.06 58.96
N ARG A 118 -12.18 32.63 58.14
CA ARG A 118 -13.04 33.76 58.57
C ARG A 118 -13.94 33.38 59.75
N LYS A 119 -14.58 32.21 59.71
CA LYS A 119 -15.42 31.74 60.83
C LYS A 119 -14.60 31.56 62.11
N ILE A 120 -13.41 30.98 62.01
CA ILE A 120 -12.50 30.81 63.15
C ILE A 120 -12.05 32.17 63.69
N LEU A 121 -11.74 33.14 62.83
CA LEU A 121 -11.38 34.49 63.26
C LEU A 121 -12.56 35.19 63.94
N ASP A 122 -13.79 35.10 63.43
CA ASP A 122 -14.96 35.71 64.07
C ASP A 122 -15.21 35.12 65.47
N GLU A 123 -15.03 33.81 65.62
CA GLU A 123 -15.11 33.12 66.92
C GLU A 123 -13.99 33.59 67.87
N GLN A 124 -12.75 33.70 67.36
CA GLN A 124 -11.63 34.22 68.13
C GLN A 124 -11.77 35.70 68.47
N VAL A 125 -12.34 36.53 67.59
CA VAL A 125 -12.61 37.95 67.86
C VAL A 125 -13.63 38.08 68.97
N ALA A 126 -14.65 37.22 69.05
CA ALA A 126 -15.58 37.21 70.18
C ALA A 126 -14.88 36.87 71.51
N VAL A 127 -13.96 35.89 71.49
CA VAL A 127 -13.16 35.52 72.67
C VAL A 127 -12.19 36.64 73.07
N PHE A 128 -11.43 37.19 72.12
CA PHE A 128 -10.53 38.32 72.37
C PHE A 128 -11.28 39.56 72.84
N SER A 129 -12.48 39.82 72.33
CA SER A 129 -13.32 40.94 72.79
C SER A 129 -13.78 40.73 74.23
N LYS A 130 -14.09 39.50 74.64
CA LYS A 130 -14.41 39.15 76.04
C LYS A 130 -13.18 39.34 76.94
N GLU A 131 -12.02 38.83 76.52
CA GLU A 131 -10.76 39.00 77.29
C GLU A 131 -10.34 40.48 77.40
N LEU A 132 -10.49 41.26 76.33
CA LEU A 132 -10.18 42.69 76.35
C LEU A 132 -11.16 43.47 77.23
N ALA A 133 -12.45 43.12 77.20
CA ALA A 133 -13.46 43.70 78.09
C ALA A 133 -13.15 43.37 79.56
N GLU A 134 -12.77 42.14 79.89
CA GLU A 134 -12.35 41.76 81.25
C GLU A 134 -11.09 42.52 81.70
N LYS A 135 -10.13 42.73 80.79
CA LYS A 135 -8.87 43.41 81.09
C LYS A 135 -8.99 44.93 81.24
N ILE A 136 -9.93 45.55 80.51
CA ILE A 136 -10.23 46.99 80.64
C ILE A 136 -11.17 47.26 81.81
N LEU A 137 -12.12 46.36 82.13
CA LEU A 137 -13.08 46.55 83.22
C LEU A 137 -12.58 46.12 84.61
N GLY A 138 -11.43 45.43 84.69
CA GLY A 138 -10.76 45.11 85.96
C GLY A 138 -11.54 44.16 86.88
N ARG A 139 -12.54 43.45 86.35
CA ARG A 139 -13.34 42.44 87.04
C ARG A 139 -13.96 41.50 86.00
N SER A 140 -14.00 40.21 86.32
CA SER A 140 -14.52 39.16 85.45
C SER A 140 -15.98 39.42 85.09
N VAL A 141 -16.31 39.29 83.81
CA VAL A 141 -17.69 39.35 83.33
C VAL A 141 -18.02 37.96 82.80
N GLN A 142 -18.76 37.24 83.64
CA GLN A 142 -19.29 35.90 83.34
C GLN A 142 -20.13 35.93 82.06
#